data_AF-A0AA97HR73-F1
#
_entry.id   AF-A0AA97HR73-F1
#
_cell.length_a   1.000
_cell.length_b   1.000
_cell.length_c   1.000
_cell.angle_alpha   90.00
_cell.angle_beta   90.00
_cell.angle_gamma   90.00
#
_symmetry.space_group_name_H-M   'P 1'
#
loop_
_entity.id
_entity.type
_entity.pdbx_description
1 polymer ?
#
loop_
_entity_poly.entity_id
_entity_poly.type
_entity_poly.pdbx_seq_one_letter_code
_entity_poly.pdbx_strand_id
1 'polypeptide(L)'
;MNTLKQFIIFEHGNEHDLEHDLAHKKDFSDPKIYTANDDLSKRWYVYFSFRNPKTGKMTRMKNIYGGANKFKTKEERIALLSRYQRRLLKLLKEGYNPYQKNTALFKSKMDKKSKKEVIEVKEKPKLPEKQSTQEIQNKGSKNNTEDSSLNLKEAFDFVLKLKEKTISPRTYKDYCYASSSFIKWINKKHPEIIKINQVDKKVAIEFLNSILLNSSSRNRNNLRLILSSDRF
;
A
#
# COMPACT_ATOMS: atom_id res chain seq x y z
N MET A 1 -26.88 -27.24 14.06
CA MET A 1 -26.28 -26.84 12.76
C MET A 1 -27.05 -25.61 12.26
N ASN A 2 -26.39 -24.48 11.96
CA ASN A 2 -27.08 -23.29 11.42
C ASN A 2 -26.14 -22.28 10.72
N THR A 3 -25.11 -22.77 10.02
CA THR A 3 -23.99 -21.96 9.50
C THR A 3 -24.21 -21.35 8.12
N LEU A 4 -25.09 -21.91 7.28
CA LEU A 4 -25.33 -21.37 5.93
C LEU A 4 -26.18 -20.09 5.93
N LYS A 5 -27.28 -20.07 6.70
CA LYS A 5 -28.14 -18.88 6.83
C LYS A 5 -27.40 -17.68 7.43
N GLN A 6 -26.53 -17.90 8.41
CA GLN A 6 -25.69 -16.84 9.00
C GLN A 6 -24.77 -16.19 7.95
N PHE A 7 -24.18 -16.98 7.05
CA PHE A 7 -23.35 -16.46 5.95
C PHE A 7 -24.16 -15.63 4.95
N ILE A 8 -25.34 -16.13 4.53
CA ILE A 8 -26.23 -15.44 3.59
C ILE A 8 -26.74 -14.11 4.18
N ILE A 9 -27.12 -14.09 5.47
CA ILE A 9 -27.53 -12.87 6.18
C ILE A 9 -26.38 -11.86 6.29
N PHE A 10 -25.13 -12.32 6.40
CA PHE A 10 -23.95 -11.43 6.38
C PHE A 10 -23.66 -10.86 4.98
N GLU A 11 -23.91 -11.61 3.89
CA GLU A 11 -23.79 -11.07 2.53
C GLU A 11 -24.89 -10.05 2.20
N HIS A 12 -26.15 -10.30 2.58
CA HIS A 12 -27.24 -9.33 2.44
C HIS A 12 -26.98 -8.01 3.20
N GLY A 13 -26.08 -8.01 4.20
CA GLY A 13 -25.58 -6.79 4.84
C GLY A 13 -24.90 -5.77 3.90
N ASN A 14 -24.54 -6.16 2.66
CA ASN A 14 -24.02 -5.24 1.64
C ASN A 14 -25.11 -4.64 0.73
N GLU A 15 -26.36 -5.11 0.77
CA GLU A 15 -27.35 -4.75 -0.26
C GLU A 15 -27.71 -3.26 -0.22
N HIS A 16 -27.91 -2.68 0.98
CA HIS A 16 -28.20 -1.24 1.11
C HIS A 16 -27.03 -0.33 0.71
N ASP A 17 -25.77 -0.78 0.88
CA ASP A 17 -24.59 -0.06 0.38
C ASP A 17 -24.49 -0.10 -1.16
N LEU A 18 -25.05 -1.13 -1.80
CA LEU A 18 -25.11 -1.26 -3.27
C LEU A 18 -26.32 -0.53 -3.88
N GLU A 19 -27.49 -0.52 -3.22
CA GLU A 19 -28.69 0.18 -3.68
C GLU A 19 -28.45 1.69 -3.86
N HIS A 20 -27.79 2.34 -2.89
CA HIS A 20 -27.47 3.77 -2.97
C HIS A 20 -26.44 4.11 -4.07
N ASP A 21 -25.56 3.18 -4.40
CA ASP A 21 -24.52 3.29 -5.45
C ASP A 21 -25.05 2.92 -6.86
N LEU A 22 -26.26 2.36 -6.95
CA LEU A 22 -27.04 2.17 -8.18
C LEU A 22 -27.96 3.36 -8.51
N ALA A 23 -28.57 3.98 -7.49
CA ALA A 23 -29.49 5.11 -7.66
C ALA A 23 -28.84 6.34 -8.33
N HIS A 24 -27.55 6.56 -8.09
CA HIS A 24 -26.82 7.73 -8.60
C HIS A 24 -25.97 7.39 -9.84
N LYS A 25 -26.23 8.10 -10.95
CA LYS A 25 -25.56 7.90 -12.25
C LYS A 25 -24.09 8.34 -12.24
N LYS A 26 -23.21 7.48 -11.72
CA LYS A 26 -21.73 7.66 -11.61
C LYS A 26 -21.11 8.51 -12.73
N ASP A 27 -20.33 9.52 -12.34
CA ASP A 27 -19.73 10.50 -13.26
C ASP A 27 -18.51 9.99 -14.03
N PHE A 28 -17.90 8.89 -13.59
CA PHE A 28 -16.77 8.28 -14.27
C PHE A 28 -16.86 6.76 -14.27
N SER A 29 -16.23 6.13 -15.27
CA SER A 29 -15.95 4.69 -15.25
C SER A 29 -14.63 4.45 -14.53
N ASP A 30 -14.49 3.34 -13.81
CA ASP A 30 -13.19 2.92 -13.27
C ASP A 30 -12.10 2.90 -14.36
N PRO A 31 -10.93 3.51 -14.12
CA PRO A 31 -9.84 3.49 -15.07
C PRO A 31 -9.35 2.06 -15.37
N LYS A 32 -9.21 1.75 -16.66
CA LYS A 32 -8.75 0.45 -17.18
C LYS A 32 -7.44 0.62 -17.94
N ILE A 33 -6.65 -0.46 -18.00
CA ILE A 33 -5.38 -0.50 -18.74
C ILE A 33 -5.62 -1.21 -20.06
N TYR A 34 -5.14 -0.63 -21.16
CA TYR A 34 -5.08 -1.29 -22.46
C TYR A 34 -3.66 -1.81 -22.70
N THR A 35 -3.52 -3.14 -22.86
CA THR A 35 -2.25 -3.85 -23.06
C THR A 35 -2.05 -4.35 -24.50
N ALA A 36 -3.01 -4.15 -25.40
CA ALA A 36 -2.96 -4.66 -26.78
C ALA A 36 -2.65 -6.17 -26.88
N ASN A 37 -3.31 -6.99 -26.06
CA ASN A 37 -3.03 -8.43 -25.94
C ASN A 37 -1.56 -8.73 -25.60
N ASP A 38 -0.97 -7.85 -24.78
CA ASP A 38 0.44 -7.83 -24.38
C ASP A 38 1.47 -7.60 -25.51
N ASP A 39 1.03 -7.14 -26.69
CA ASP A 39 1.92 -6.73 -27.80
C ASP A 39 2.75 -5.50 -27.40
N LEU A 40 4.05 -5.71 -27.17
CA LEU A 40 5.02 -4.68 -26.78
C LEU A 40 5.31 -3.66 -27.90
N SER A 41 4.98 -3.95 -29.17
CA SER A 41 5.08 -2.99 -30.28
C SER A 41 4.04 -1.88 -30.18
N LYS A 42 2.85 -2.18 -29.62
CA LYS A 42 1.77 -1.20 -29.50
C LYS A 42 1.97 -0.26 -28.30
N ARG A 43 1.30 0.89 -28.36
CA ARG A 43 1.29 1.89 -27.29
C ARG A 43 0.27 1.50 -26.21
N TRP A 44 0.75 1.17 -25.01
CA TRP A 44 -0.12 0.85 -23.88
C TRP A 44 -0.51 2.12 -23.12
N TYR A 45 -1.69 2.15 -22.50
CA TYR A 45 -2.20 3.33 -21.82
C TYR A 45 -3.29 3.00 -20.78
N VAL A 46 -3.52 3.92 -19.85
CA VAL A 46 -4.74 3.96 -19.03
C VAL A 46 -5.82 4.73 -19.79
N TYR A 47 -7.06 4.23 -19.78
CA TYR A 47 -8.24 4.91 -20.31
C TYR A 47 -9.40 4.87 -19.31
N PHE A 48 -10.28 5.86 -19.43
CA PHE A 48 -11.52 5.98 -18.66
C PHE A 48 -12.51 6.83 -19.46
N SER A 49 -13.78 6.76 -19.08
CA SER A 49 -14.83 7.65 -19.56
C SER A 49 -15.31 8.55 -18.43
N PHE A 50 -15.75 9.76 -18.77
CA PHE A 50 -16.33 10.73 -17.84
C PHE A 50 -17.65 11.25 -18.42
N ARG A 51 -18.62 11.55 -17.55
CA ARG A 51 -19.93 12.08 -17.88
C ARG A 51 -19.80 13.55 -18.26
N ASN A 52 -20.13 13.89 -19.50
CA ASN A 52 -20.09 15.28 -19.94
C ASN A 52 -21.14 16.09 -19.16
N PRO A 53 -20.75 17.09 -18.35
CA PRO A 53 -21.69 17.83 -17.50
C PRO A 53 -22.71 18.66 -18.30
N LYS A 54 -22.46 18.92 -19.59
CA LYS A 54 -23.41 19.63 -20.47
C LYS A 54 -24.39 18.72 -21.19
N THR A 55 -24.10 17.43 -21.34
CA THR A 55 -24.92 16.52 -22.19
C THR A 55 -25.33 15.22 -21.50
N GLY A 56 -24.88 14.97 -20.27
CA GLY A 56 -25.20 13.77 -19.49
C GLY A 56 -24.62 12.46 -20.02
N LYS A 57 -24.03 12.44 -21.22
CA LYS A 57 -23.48 11.26 -21.89
C LYS A 57 -22.08 10.94 -21.38
N MET A 58 -21.80 9.66 -21.16
CA MET A 58 -20.46 9.15 -20.89
C MET A 58 -19.63 9.21 -22.16
N THR A 59 -18.48 9.88 -22.12
CA THR A 59 -17.54 9.92 -23.27
C THR A 59 -16.12 9.56 -22.84
N ARG A 60 -15.36 8.95 -23.75
CA ARG A 60 -14.00 8.48 -23.47
C ARG A 60 -13.01 9.63 -23.39
N MET A 61 -12.26 9.69 -22.30
CA MET A 61 -11.26 10.72 -22.05
C MET A 61 -9.92 10.40 -22.75
N LYS A 62 -9.06 11.42 -22.89
CA LYS A 62 -7.75 11.31 -23.54
C LYS A 62 -6.90 10.22 -22.87
N ASN A 63 -6.40 9.26 -23.67
CA ASN A 63 -5.59 8.14 -23.18
C ASN A 63 -4.32 8.62 -22.44
N ILE A 64 -4.02 8.00 -21.29
CA ILE A 64 -2.87 8.34 -20.44
C ILE A 64 -1.78 7.28 -20.64
N TYR A 65 -0.84 7.57 -21.53
CA TYR A 65 0.26 6.66 -21.91
C TYR A 65 1.33 6.51 -20.81
N GLY A 66 1.46 7.48 -19.91
CA GLY A 66 2.35 7.43 -18.75
C GLY A 66 3.86 7.31 -19.02
N GLY A 67 4.28 7.22 -20.28
CA GLY A 67 5.64 6.87 -20.70
C GLY A 67 5.91 5.36 -20.84
N ALA A 68 4.87 4.50 -20.78
CA ALA A 68 5.01 3.04 -20.70
C ALA A 68 5.92 2.41 -21.76
N ASN A 69 5.86 2.89 -23.00
CA ASN A 69 6.63 2.30 -24.11
C ASN A 69 8.16 2.42 -23.95
N LYS A 70 8.66 3.26 -23.02
CA LYS A 70 10.09 3.31 -22.67
C LYS A 70 10.57 2.02 -21.99
N PHE A 71 9.66 1.24 -21.42
CA PHE A 71 9.96 -0.02 -20.75
C PHE A 71 9.85 -1.20 -21.72
N LYS A 72 10.86 -2.07 -21.67
CA LYS A 72 11.01 -3.22 -22.57
C LYS A 72 10.21 -4.44 -22.11
N THR A 73 9.91 -4.57 -20.82
CA THR A 73 9.20 -5.73 -20.27
C THR A 73 7.71 -5.45 -20.02
N LYS A 74 6.87 -6.48 -20.12
CA LYS A 74 5.43 -6.42 -19.79
C LYS A 74 5.23 -5.98 -18.35
N GLU A 75 6.00 -6.54 -17.42
CA GLU A 75 5.86 -6.34 -15.98
C GLU A 75 6.11 -4.89 -15.59
N GLU A 76 7.09 -4.23 -16.23
CA GLU A 76 7.37 -2.81 -16.01
C GLU A 76 6.27 -1.91 -16.58
N ARG A 77 5.75 -2.22 -17.77
CA ARG A 77 4.62 -1.48 -18.36
C ARG A 77 3.37 -1.58 -17.49
N ILE A 78 3.03 -2.79 -17.00
CA ILE A 78 1.92 -2.98 -16.05
C ILE A 78 2.22 -2.25 -14.74
N ALA A 79 3.38 -2.45 -14.12
CA ALA A 79 3.73 -1.83 -12.83
C ALA A 79 3.71 -0.29 -12.87
N LEU A 80 4.00 0.31 -14.03
CA LEU A 80 3.83 1.73 -14.27
C LEU A 80 2.34 2.12 -14.46
N LEU A 81 1.64 1.46 -15.38
CA LEU A 81 0.25 1.81 -15.72
C LEU A 81 -0.71 1.56 -14.54
N SER A 82 -0.50 0.52 -13.74
CA SER A 82 -1.24 0.27 -12.49
C SER A 82 -0.91 1.26 -11.35
N ARG A 83 0.14 2.08 -11.47
CA ARG A 83 0.34 3.26 -10.60
C ARG A 83 -0.47 4.46 -11.11
N TYR A 84 -0.49 4.69 -12.42
CA TYR A 84 -1.34 5.73 -13.02
C TYR A 84 -2.83 5.44 -12.80
N GLN A 85 -3.28 4.21 -13.02
CA GLN A 85 -4.66 3.74 -12.82
C GLN A 85 -5.16 4.03 -11.39
N ARG A 86 -4.43 3.59 -10.37
CA ARG A 86 -4.78 3.82 -8.95
C ARG A 86 -4.73 5.30 -8.56
N ARG A 87 -3.73 6.05 -9.05
CA ARG A 87 -3.67 7.50 -8.82
C ARG A 87 -4.84 8.24 -9.47
N LEU A 88 -5.21 7.87 -10.69
CA LEU A 88 -6.33 8.45 -11.42
C LEU A 88 -7.68 8.13 -10.75
N LEU A 89 -7.90 6.88 -10.35
CA LEU A 89 -9.10 6.49 -9.60
C LEU A 89 -9.21 7.29 -8.28
N LYS A 90 -8.10 7.48 -7.56
CA LYS A 90 -8.06 8.34 -6.38
C LYS A 90 -8.38 9.81 -6.73
N LEU A 91 -7.78 10.37 -7.79
CA LEU A 91 -8.07 11.74 -8.23
C LEU A 91 -9.55 11.95 -8.60
N LEU A 92 -10.16 10.97 -9.28
CA LEU A 92 -11.58 11.00 -9.65
C LEU A 92 -12.49 10.92 -8.41
N LYS A 93 -12.20 10.04 -7.44
CA LYS A 93 -12.88 10.01 -6.13
C LYS A 93 -12.63 11.26 -5.28
N GLU A 94 -11.55 12.01 -5.54
CA GLU A 94 -11.27 13.33 -4.95
C GLU A 94 -11.88 14.50 -5.77
N GLY A 95 -12.84 14.23 -6.67
CA GLY A 95 -13.62 15.24 -7.40
C GLY A 95 -12.97 15.79 -8.67
N TYR A 96 -11.89 15.20 -9.19
CA TYR A 96 -11.25 15.66 -10.42
C TYR A 96 -12.19 15.59 -11.63
N ASN A 97 -12.39 16.72 -12.32
CA ASN A 97 -13.24 16.81 -13.50
C ASN A 97 -12.41 17.16 -14.75
N PRO A 98 -12.34 16.28 -15.78
CA PRO A 98 -11.52 16.52 -16.98
C PRO A 98 -12.02 17.67 -17.87
N TYR A 99 -13.26 18.15 -17.68
CA TYR A 99 -13.83 19.27 -18.44
C TYR A 99 -13.58 20.65 -17.81
N GLN A 100 -12.94 20.72 -16.64
CA GLN A 100 -12.80 21.95 -15.86
C GLN A 100 -11.33 22.27 -15.53
N LYS A 101 -11.04 23.55 -15.23
CA LYS A 101 -9.75 23.97 -14.67
C LYS A 101 -9.71 23.57 -13.18
N ASN A 102 -9.09 22.42 -12.87
CA ASN A 102 -9.01 21.81 -11.52
C ASN A 102 -8.11 22.59 -10.52
N THR A 103 -8.02 23.93 -10.62
CA THR A 103 -7.10 24.76 -9.83
C THR A 103 -7.40 24.74 -8.32
N ALA A 104 -8.67 24.71 -7.92
CA ALA A 104 -9.06 24.63 -6.51
C ALA A 104 -8.63 23.31 -5.83
N LEU A 105 -8.78 22.18 -6.56
CA LEU A 105 -8.33 20.85 -6.12
C LEU A 105 -6.80 20.72 -6.08
N PHE A 106 -6.08 21.53 -6.86
CA PHE A 106 -4.62 21.60 -6.81
C PHE A 106 -4.13 22.45 -5.63
N LYS A 107 -4.64 23.68 -5.47
CA LYS A 107 -4.33 24.57 -4.33
C LYS A 107 -4.55 23.86 -2.99
N SER A 108 -5.77 23.37 -2.75
CA SER A 108 -6.13 22.67 -1.51
C SER A 108 -5.30 21.41 -1.22
N LYS A 109 -4.62 20.80 -2.22
CA LYS A 109 -3.64 19.71 -2.01
C LYS A 109 -2.24 20.22 -1.71
N MET A 110 -1.83 21.35 -2.27
CA MET A 110 -0.62 22.06 -1.82
C MET A 110 -0.78 22.55 -0.38
N ASP A 111 -1.91 23.19 -0.06
CA ASP A 111 -2.19 23.70 1.29
C ASP A 111 -2.22 22.59 2.35
N LYS A 112 -2.83 21.43 2.02
CA LYS A 112 -2.83 20.24 2.89
C LYS A 112 -1.46 19.53 2.98
N LYS A 113 -0.56 19.73 2.00
CA LYS A 113 0.82 19.28 2.08
C LYS A 113 1.65 20.22 2.96
N SER A 114 1.54 21.53 2.74
CA SER A 114 2.17 22.57 3.56
C SER A 114 1.75 22.48 5.02
N LYS A 115 0.45 22.29 5.33
CA LYS A 115 -0.02 22.08 6.72
C LYS A 115 0.45 20.77 7.36
N LYS A 116 1.00 19.81 6.60
CA LYS A 116 1.72 18.65 7.16
C LYS A 116 3.21 18.91 7.34
N GLU A 117 3.83 19.71 6.49
CA GLU A 117 5.26 20.03 6.56
C GLU A 117 5.57 21.15 7.58
N VAL A 118 4.59 22.00 7.92
CA VAL A 118 4.71 23.08 8.93
C VAL A 118 4.73 22.55 10.38
N ILE A 119 4.26 21.33 10.65
CA ILE A 119 4.24 20.75 12.01
C ILE A 119 5.60 20.12 12.39
N GLU A 120 6.48 19.85 11.42
CA GLU A 120 7.68 19.01 11.62
C GLU A 120 9.01 19.77 11.39
N VAL A 121 9.02 21.12 11.39
CA VAL A 121 10.25 21.94 11.23
C VAL A 121 10.28 23.15 12.17
N LYS A 122 10.42 22.88 13.48
CA LYS A 122 10.89 23.78 14.57
C LYS A 122 10.87 22.95 15.87
N GLU A 123 11.92 22.81 16.68
CA GLU A 123 13.27 23.40 16.70
C GLU A 123 14.34 22.34 17.05
N LYS A 124 15.64 22.72 17.08
CA LYS A 124 16.72 21.88 17.61
C LYS A 124 16.98 22.21 19.09
N PRO A 125 17.04 21.20 19.98
CA PRO A 125 17.74 21.35 21.27
C PRO A 125 19.02 20.49 21.35
N LYS A 126 19.99 20.95 22.15
CA LYS A 126 20.99 20.11 22.83
C LYS A 126 20.62 20.05 24.32
N LEU A 127 21.02 18.97 25.00
CA LEU A 127 20.97 18.79 26.47
C LEU A 127 21.83 19.83 27.23
N PRO A 128 21.68 20.04 28.56
CA PRO A 128 20.88 19.27 29.57
C PRO A 128 19.93 20.20 30.41
N GLU A 129 19.41 19.94 31.63
CA GLU A 129 19.52 18.86 32.66
C GLU A 129 18.25 18.80 33.59
N LYS A 130 18.25 17.88 34.57
CA LYS A 130 17.55 17.79 35.89
C LYS A 130 16.06 18.21 36.10
N GLN A 131 15.24 17.19 36.44
CA GLN A 131 14.43 16.96 37.67
C GLN A 131 13.63 18.14 38.32
N SER A 132 12.41 17.99 38.88
CA SER A 132 11.78 16.80 39.48
C SER A 132 10.22 16.83 39.53
N THR A 133 9.61 15.64 39.74
CA THR A 133 8.30 15.18 40.33
C THR A 133 7.30 16.22 40.94
N GLN A 134 5.97 16.03 41.07
CA GLN A 134 5.08 14.82 41.18
C GLN A 134 3.70 15.02 40.47
N GLU A 135 3.19 14.08 39.64
CA GLU A 135 2.08 13.09 39.90
C GLU A 135 0.64 13.71 39.86
N ILE A 136 -0.56 13.06 39.97
CA ILE A 136 -1.11 11.68 40.13
C ILE A 136 -2.59 11.73 39.60
N GLN A 137 -3.35 10.72 39.13
CA GLN A 137 -3.11 9.40 38.50
C GLN A 137 -4.34 8.89 37.69
N ASN A 138 -4.09 8.18 36.57
CA ASN A 138 -4.78 6.99 36.01
C ASN A 138 -6.31 6.69 36.18
N LYS A 139 -7.00 6.49 35.05
CA LYS A 139 -7.52 5.17 34.58
C LYS A 139 -8.11 5.26 33.15
N GLY A 140 -8.01 4.26 32.27
CA GLY A 140 -7.18 3.06 32.30
C GLY A 140 -7.85 1.81 31.75
N SER A 141 -7.29 1.21 30.69
CA SER A 141 -7.36 -0.23 30.47
C SER A 141 -6.01 -0.72 29.97
N LYS A 142 -5.30 -1.45 30.84
CA LYS A 142 -4.09 -2.22 30.48
C LYS A 142 -4.55 -3.63 30.10
N ASN A 143 -3.84 -4.27 29.19
CA ASN A 143 -3.51 -5.69 29.35
C ASN A 143 -1.99 -5.80 29.35
N ASN A 144 -1.45 -6.41 30.40
CA ASN A 144 -0.02 -6.71 30.50
C ASN A 144 0.22 -8.02 29.73
N THR A 145 1.22 -8.06 28.86
CA THR A 145 1.85 -9.32 28.44
C THR A 145 3.30 -9.05 28.09
N GLU A 146 4.12 -8.85 29.13
CA GLU A 146 5.55 -9.06 28.97
C GLU A 146 5.79 -10.55 28.73
N ASP A 147 6.73 -10.83 27.83
CA ASP A 147 7.14 -12.16 27.36
C ASP A 147 6.08 -13.11 26.75
N SER A 148 5.38 -12.65 25.71
CA SER A 148 4.74 -13.54 24.72
C SER A 148 4.97 -13.08 23.27
N SER A 149 6.10 -12.40 23.01
CA SER A 149 6.53 -12.09 21.65
C SER A 149 7.22 -13.30 21.04
N LEU A 150 6.63 -13.86 19.98
CA LEU A 150 7.20 -14.95 19.19
C LEU A 150 8.67 -14.68 18.80
N ASN A 151 9.46 -15.75 18.72
CA ASN A 151 10.78 -15.69 18.09
C ASN A 151 10.62 -15.15 16.65
N LEU A 152 11.61 -14.41 16.17
CA LEU A 152 11.68 -13.92 14.79
C LEU A 152 11.33 -15.03 13.79
N LYS A 153 11.91 -16.23 13.95
CA LYS A 153 11.63 -17.37 13.05
C LYS A 153 10.18 -17.84 13.15
N GLU A 154 9.63 -17.98 14.37
CA GLU A 154 8.27 -18.46 14.62
C GLU A 154 7.21 -17.50 14.06
N ALA A 155 7.42 -16.19 14.22
CA ALA A 155 6.54 -15.16 13.66
C ALA A 155 6.49 -15.24 12.12
N PHE A 156 7.65 -15.39 11.47
CA PHE A 156 7.73 -15.56 10.03
C PHE A 156 7.14 -16.90 9.55
N ASP A 157 7.39 -18.01 10.25
CA ASP A 157 6.82 -19.32 9.93
C ASP A 157 5.29 -19.34 10.07
N PHE A 158 4.74 -18.67 11.09
CA PHE A 158 3.30 -18.51 11.28
C PHE A 158 2.66 -17.73 10.13
N VAL A 159 3.25 -16.60 9.73
CA VAL A 159 2.76 -15.82 8.58
C VAL A 159 2.88 -16.60 7.28
N LEU A 160 3.97 -17.33 7.05
CA LEU A 160 4.13 -18.20 5.88
C LEU A 160 3.03 -19.28 5.81
N LYS A 161 2.68 -19.91 6.94
CA LYS A 161 1.60 -20.91 7.03
C LYS A 161 0.23 -20.34 6.66
N LEU A 162 -0.05 -19.07 6.99
CA LEU A 162 -1.26 -18.37 6.56
C LEU A 162 -1.20 -18.00 5.06
N LYS A 163 -0.03 -17.62 4.55
CA LYS A 163 0.17 -17.31 3.11
C LYS A 163 -0.01 -18.53 2.23
N GLU A 164 0.48 -19.70 2.63
CA GLU A 164 0.34 -20.94 1.85
C GLU A 164 -1.12 -21.23 1.45
N LYS A 165 -2.10 -20.84 2.27
CA LYS A 165 -3.54 -21.03 2.00
C LYS A 165 -4.20 -19.91 1.17
N THR A 166 -3.47 -18.83 0.87
CA THR A 166 -4.01 -17.59 0.26
C THR A 166 -3.24 -17.09 -0.98
N ILE A 167 -2.06 -17.62 -1.28
CA ILE A 167 -1.27 -17.28 -2.49
C ILE A 167 -0.81 -18.53 -3.26
N SER A 168 -0.46 -18.37 -4.55
CA SER A 168 -0.07 -19.50 -5.40
C SER A 168 1.24 -20.17 -4.91
N PRO A 169 1.46 -21.48 -5.19
CA PRO A 169 2.69 -22.17 -4.82
C PRO A 169 3.98 -21.54 -5.37
N ARG A 170 3.90 -20.79 -6.48
CA ARG A 170 5.05 -20.02 -7.01
C ARG A 170 5.30 -18.78 -6.16
N THR A 171 4.26 -18.01 -5.88
CA THR A 171 4.32 -16.82 -5.01
C THR A 171 4.78 -17.20 -3.60
N TYR A 172 4.34 -18.35 -3.08
CA TYR A 172 4.75 -18.87 -1.78
C TYR A 172 6.27 -19.09 -1.68
N LYS A 173 6.92 -19.61 -2.75
CA LYS A 173 8.39 -19.73 -2.80
C LYS A 173 9.09 -18.37 -2.74
N ASP A 174 8.53 -17.32 -3.35
CA ASP A 174 9.06 -15.95 -3.25
C ASP A 174 8.98 -15.41 -1.82
N TYR A 175 7.88 -15.70 -1.09
CA TYR A 175 7.73 -15.37 0.33
C TYR A 175 8.73 -16.13 1.20
N CYS A 176 8.83 -17.46 1.06
CA CYS A 176 9.80 -18.28 1.79
C CYS A 176 11.25 -17.80 1.57
N TYR A 177 11.59 -17.40 0.34
CA TYR A 177 12.89 -16.80 0.03
C TYR A 177 13.12 -15.46 0.73
N ALA A 178 12.10 -14.58 0.75
CA ALA A 178 12.20 -13.28 1.42
C ALA A 178 12.40 -13.42 2.93
N SER A 179 11.57 -14.23 3.60
CA SER A 179 11.67 -14.53 5.04
C SER A 179 13.03 -15.13 5.38
N SER A 180 13.45 -16.15 4.62
CA SER A 180 14.75 -16.80 4.81
C SER A 180 15.93 -15.83 4.62
N SER A 181 15.84 -14.91 3.66
CA SER A 181 16.88 -13.91 3.39
C SER A 181 16.95 -12.86 4.50
N PHE A 182 15.80 -12.45 5.05
CA PHE A 182 15.72 -11.50 6.15
C PHE A 182 16.27 -12.08 7.46
N ILE A 183 15.85 -13.29 7.84
CA ILE A 183 16.34 -13.98 9.05
C ILE A 183 17.84 -14.25 8.95
N LYS A 184 18.34 -14.76 7.80
CA LYS A 184 19.79 -14.97 7.59
C LYS A 184 20.60 -13.68 7.65
N TRP A 185 20.01 -12.54 7.27
CA TRP A 185 20.68 -11.25 7.38
C TRP A 185 20.69 -10.73 8.82
N ILE A 186 19.56 -10.80 9.55
CA ILE A 186 19.51 -10.45 10.98
C ILE A 186 20.51 -11.29 11.76
N ASN A 187 20.49 -12.62 11.64
CA ASN A 187 21.42 -13.49 12.35
C ASN A 187 22.92 -13.23 12.04
N LYS A 188 23.24 -12.47 10.97
CA LYS A 188 24.61 -12.09 10.59
C LYS A 188 24.97 -10.63 10.96
N LYS A 189 23.99 -9.75 11.13
CA LYS A 189 24.19 -8.30 11.34
C LYS A 189 23.66 -7.76 12.66
N HIS A 190 22.65 -8.42 13.21
CA HIS A 190 21.93 -8.08 14.43
C HIS A 190 21.62 -9.35 15.25
N PRO A 191 22.64 -10.12 15.70
CA PRO A 191 22.42 -11.32 16.51
C PRO A 191 21.69 -11.04 17.85
N GLU A 192 21.63 -9.78 18.28
CA GLU A 192 20.84 -9.30 19.43
C GLU A 192 19.31 -9.28 19.20
N ILE A 193 18.86 -9.40 17.95
CA ILE A 193 17.43 -9.38 17.56
C ILE A 193 16.93 -10.82 17.45
N ILE A 194 16.30 -11.30 18.53
CA ILE A 194 15.81 -12.68 18.69
C ILE A 194 14.28 -12.73 18.54
N LYS A 195 13.56 -11.71 19.03
CA LYS A 195 12.09 -11.62 19.06
C LYS A 195 11.61 -10.65 17.99
N ILE A 196 10.43 -10.91 17.41
CA ILE A 196 9.89 -10.09 16.30
C ILE A 196 9.68 -8.62 16.70
N ASN A 197 9.35 -8.35 17.98
CA ASN A 197 9.16 -6.99 18.50
C ASN A 197 10.45 -6.16 18.60
N GLN A 198 11.63 -6.77 18.46
CA GLN A 198 12.92 -6.07 18.40
C GLN A 198 13.26 -5.57 16.97
N VAL A 199 12.50 -5.98 15.96
CA VAL A 199 12.71 -5.56 14.56
C VAL A 199 12.14 -4.15 14.33
N ASP A 200 12.99 -3.14 14.45
CA ASP A 200 12.60 -1.76 14.19
C ASP A 200 12.61 -1.39 12.69
N LYS A 201 12.12 -0.18 12.40
CA LYS A 201 12.09 0.39 11.04
C LYS A 201 13.50 0.65 10.47
N LYS A 202 14.50 0.92 11.30
CA LYS A 202 15.90 1.15 10.87
C LYS A 202 16.52 -0.17 10.38
N VAL A 203 16.41 -1.24 11.14
CA VAL A 203 16.85 -2.62 10.79
C VAL A 203 16.20 -3.08 9.48
N ALA A 204 14.89 -2.87 9.33
CA ALA A 204 14.18 -3.19 8.08
C ALA A 204 14.66 -2.34 6.87
N ILE A 205 15.03 -1.07 7.08
CA ILE A 205 15.62 -0.23 6.01
C ILE A 205 17.06 -0.67 5.70
N GLU A 206 17.85 -1.01 6.71
CA GLU A 206 19.26 -1.41 6.56
C GLU A 206 19.38 -2.74 5.81
N PHE A 207 18.51 -3.72 6.11
CA PHE A 207 18.36 -4.93 5.29
C PHE A 207 18.13 -4.58 3.83
N LEU A 208 17.12 -3.76 3.53
CA LEU A 208 16.76 -3.40 2.17
C LEU A 208 17.86 -2.61 1.45
N ASN A 209 18.65 -1.81 2.18
CA ASN A 209 19.81 -1.12 1.64
C ASN A 209 20.95 -2.11 1.35
N SER A 210 21.17 -3.12 2.19
CA SER A 210 22.13 -4.19 1.90
C SER A 210 21.76 -4.99 0.65
N ILE A 211 20.46 -5.26 0.42
CA ILE A 211 19.98 -5.91 -0.81
C ILE A 211 20.18 -5.00 -2.03
N LEU A 212 20.01 -3.68 -1.89
CA LEU A 212 20.28 -2.71 -2.96
C LEU A 212 21.75 -2.72 -3.37
N LEU A 213 22.67 -2.71 -2.38
CA LEU A 213 24.11 -2.68 -2.59
C LEU A 213 24.65 -3.99 -3.18
N ASN A 214 24.12 -5.15 -2.74
CA ASN A 214 24.62 -6.46 -3.13
C ASN A 214 23.82 -7.13 -4.27
N SER A 215 22.80 -6.48 -4.84
CA SER A 215 22.04 -7.07 -5.97
C SER A 215 21.43 -6.02 -6.92
N SER A 216 20.17 -5.63 -6.72
CA SER A 216 19.51 -4.64 -7.58
C SER A 216 18.30 -3.96 -6.94
N SER A 217 17.98 -2.77 -7.44
CA SER A 217 16.76 -2.03 -7.14
C SER A 217 15.48 -2.83 -7.40
N ARG A 218 15.49 -3.80 -8.34
CA ARG A 218 14.34 -4.67 -8.62
C ARG A 218 14.17 -5.70 -7.50
N ASN A 219 15.23 -6.43 -7.15
CA ASN A 219 15.22 -7.40 -6.05
C ASN A 219 14.81 -6.74 -4.72
N ARG A 220 15.48 -5.62 -4.38
CA ARG A 220 15.16 -4.82 -3.18
C ARG A 220 13.69 -4.43 -3.09
N ASN A 221 13.09 -3.99 -4.19
CA ASN A 221 11.69 -3.55 -4.18
C ASN A 221 10.70 -4.73 -4.16
N ASN A 222 11.07 -5.89 -4.70
CA ASN A 222 10.29 -7.13 -4.55
C ASN A 222 10.28 -7.60 -3.08
N LEU A 223 11.46 -7.72 -2.46
CA LEU A 223 11.57 -8.12 -1.04
C LEU A 223 10.85 -7.13 -0.12
N ARG A 224 10.95 -5.81 -0.37
CA ARG A 224 10.17 -4.83 0.37
C ARG A 224 8.66 -5.02 0.20
N LEU A 225 8.18 -5.34 -1.01
CA LEU A 225 6.75 -5.57 -1.24
C LEU A 225 6.26 -6.74 -0.37
N ILE A 226 6.97 -7.87 -0.44
CA ILE A 226 6.67 -9.09 0.30
C ILE A 226 6.65 -8.82 1.82
N LEU A 227 7.77 -8.35 2.37
CA LEU A 227 7.91 -8.04 3.80
C LEU A 227 6.99 -6.90 4.30
N SER A 228 6.34 -6.15 3.39
CA SER A 228 5.30 -5.15 3.73
C SER A 228 3.86 -5.63 3.51
N SER A 229 3.68 -6.77 2.85
CA SER A 229 2.39 -7.45 2.75
C SER A 229 2.10 -8.32 3.98
N ASP A 230 3.08 -8.46 4.85
CA ASP A 230 3.06 -9.21 6.09
C ASP A 230 3.04 -8.20 7.22
N ARG A 231 1.89 -8.09 7.90
CA ARG A 231 1.79 -7.33 9.15
C ARG A 231 2.17 -8.28 10.29
N PHE A 232 3.45 -8.22 10.62
CA PHE A 232 3.98 -8.60 11.92
C PHE A 232 3.49 -7.64 13.00
#